data_AF-A0A4R0Z5W8-F1
#
_entry.id   AF-A0A4R0Z5W8-F1
#
_cell.length_a   1.000
_cell.length_b   1.000
_cell.length_c   1.000
_cell.angle_alpha   90.00
_cell.angle_beta   90.00
_cell.angle_gamma   90.00
#
_symmetry.space_group_name_H-M   'P 1'
#
loop_
_entity.id
_entity.type
_entity.pdbx_description
1 polymer ?
#
loop_
_entity_poly.entity_id
_entity_poly.type
_entity_poly.pdbx_seq_one_letter_code
_entity_poly.pdbx_strand_id
1 'polypeptide(L)'
;MAMVEQFKMRRVWEDAREMNVALTLKAKWCEVTVDEYVTASDIDALVSMLSAFNARNGKSPKTWTLDVPLVHVSLTFELANARGTVRVNVDIEQMKGDGGDMKATFSFETTMGQMDELQRQLSAFLARETDLVESLRPE
;
A
#
# COMPACT_ATOMS: atom_id res chain seq x y z
N MET A 1 2.23 -12.15 -20.91
CA MET A 1 1.91 -12.25 -19.47
C MET A 1 1.23 -10.96 -19.10
N ALA A 2 0.01 -11.00 -18.55
CA ALA A 2 -0.64 -9.78 -18.05
C ALA A 2 0.26 -9.18 -16.95
N MET A 3 0.53 -7.88 -17.02
CA MET A 3 1.19 -7.19 -15.90
C MET A 3 0.24 -7.30 -14.71
N VAL A 4 0.75 -7.79 -13.58
CA VAL A 4 -0.01 -7.97 -12.36
C VAL A 4 0.35 -6.82 -11.44
N GLU A 5 -0.61 -5.96 -11.10
CA GLU A 5 -0.45 -4.94 -10.07
C GLU A 5 -0.26 -5.58 -8.69
N GLN A 6 0.75 -5.11 -7.97
CA GLN A 6 1.14 -5.58 -6.64
C GLN A 6 0.45 -4.76 -5.53
N PHE A 7 -0.04 -3.57 -5.87
CA PHE A 7 -0.82 -2.70 -4.99
C PHE A 7 -2.13 -2.31 -5.66
N LYS A 8 -3.24 -2.62 -4.99
CA LYS A 8 -4.56 -2.17 -5.40
C LYS A 8 -5.33 -1.65 -4.20
N MET A 9 -5.90 -0.46 -4.32
CA MET A 9 -6.77 0.12 -3.30
C MET A 9 -8.06 0.61 -3.95
N ARG A 10 -9.21 0.20 -3.42
CA ARG A 10 -10.52 0.60 -3.92
C ARG A 10 -11.37 1.20 -2.81
N ARG A 11 -11.96 2.36 -3.06
CA ARG A 11 -13.02 2.94 -2.22
C ARG A 11 -14.29 2.12 -2.42
N VAL A 12 -14.80 1.53 -1.34
CA VAL A 12 -16.04 0.75 -1.36
C VAL A 12 -17.22 1.61 -0.92
N TRP A 13 -17.02 2.40 0.12
CA TRP A 13 -17.98 3.34 0.68
C TRP A 13 -17.24 4.49 1.38
N GLU A 14 -17.89 5.64 1.54
CA GLU A 14 -17.34 6.79 2.27
C GLU A 14 -18.48 7.52 3.00
N ASP A 15 -18.22 7.94 4.24
CA ASP A 15 -19.06 8.87 4.98
C ASP A 15 -18.30 10.17 5.31
N ALA A 16 -18.85 11.00 6.21
CA ALA A 16 -18.25 12.28 6.55
C ALA A 16 -16.92 12.19 7.31
N ARG A 17 -16.57 11.03 7.87
CA ARG A 17 -15.40 10.81 8.74
C ARG A 17 -14.46 9.75 8.22
N GLU A 18 -15.00 8.68 7.65
CA GLU A 18 -14.25 7.49 7.30
C GLU A 18 -14.61 6.98 5.90
N MET A 19 -13.67 6.26 5.30
CA MET A 19 -13.86 5.55 4.05
C MET A 19 -13.53 4.08 4.24
N ASN A 20 -14.42 3.22 3.76
CA ASN A 20 -14.16 1.80 3.68
C ASN A 20 -13.34 1.53 2.41
N VAL A 21 -12.14 0.97 2.61
CA VAL A 21 -11.20 0.67 1.54
C VAL A 21 -10.89 -0.82 1.50
N ALA A 22 -10.96 -1.39 0.30
CA ALA A 22 -10.41 -2.70 0.01
C ALA A 22 -8.97 -2.51 -0.51
N LEU A 23 -7.98 -2.84 0.32
CA LEU A 23 -6.56 -2.83 -0.02
C LEU A 23 -6.12 -4.28 -0.31
N THR A 24 -5.75 -4.53 -1.56
CA THR A 24 -5.18 -5.80 -2.02
C THR A 24 -3.68 -5.63 -2.29
N LEU A 25 -2.88 -6.45 -1.65
CA LEU A 25 -1.43 -6.53 -1.82
C LEU A 25 -1.07 -7.89 -2.40
N LYS A 26 -0.28 -7.89 -3.47
CA LYS A 26 -0.01 -9.09 -4.26
C LYS A 26 1.47 -9.27 -4.53
N ALA A 27 1.96 -10.45 -4.17
CA ALA A 27 3.26 -10.98 -4.57
C ALA A 27 3.07 -12.21 -5.47
N LYS A 28 4.18 -12.80 -5.90
CA LYS A 28 4.20 -13.91 -6.86
C LYS A 28 3.29 -15.10 -6.48
N TRP A 29 3.19 -15.40 -5.18
CA TRP A 29 2.48 -16.58 -4.65
C TRP A 29 1.52 -16.22 -3.51
N CYS A 30 1.30 -14.94 -3.27
CA CYS A 30 0.52 -14.45 -2.14
C CYS A 30 -0.33 -13.27 -2.60
N GLU A 31 -1.60 -13.28 -2.23
CA GLU A 31 -2.51 -12.16 -2.42
C GLU A 31 -3.28 -12.03 -1.11
N VAL A 32 -3.22 -10.85 -0.52
CA VAL A 32 -3.93 -10.53 0.72
C VAL A 32 -4.80 -9.32 0.46
N THR A 33 -6.08 -9.42 0.81
CA THR A 33 -6.99 -8.28 0.81
C THR A 33 -7.41 -7.98 2.23
N VAL A 34 -7.28 -6.73 2.64
CA VAL A 34 -7.89 -6.16 3.84
C VAL A 34 -9.03 -5.24 3.40
N ASP A 35 -10.15 -5.31 4.10
CA ASP A 35 -11.34 -4.50 3.82
C ASP A 35 -11.77 -3.84 5.13
N GLU A 36 -11.34 -2.59 5.32
CA GLU A 36 -11.40 -1.90 6.60
C GLU A 36 -11.79 -0.43 6.43
N TYR A 37 -12.28 0.16 7.51
CA TYR A 37 -12.54 1.60 7.59
C TYR A 37 -11.25 2.33 7.93
N VAL A 38 -10.93 3.34 7.13
CA VAL A 38 -9.75 4.20 7.31
C VAL A 38 -10.14 5.66 7.21
N THR A 39 -9.30 6.52 7.75
CA THR A 39 -9.44 7.98 7.62
C THR A 39 -8.66 8.49 6.41
N ALA A 40 -9.02 9.68 5.93
CA ALA A 40 -8.22 10.36 4.92
C ALA A 40 -6.76 10.60 5.39
N SER A 41 -6.56 10.82 6.69
CA SER A 41 -5.22 10.97 7.28
C SER A 41 -4.36 9.72 7.18
N ASP A 42 -4.94 8.51 7.22
CA ASP A 42 -4.16 7.27 7.11
C ASP A 42 -3.55 7.13 5.71
N ILE A 43 -4.32 7.49 4.68
CA ILE A 43 -3.87 7.48 3.28
C ILE A 43 -2.93 8.67 3.01
N ASP A 44 -3.20 9.84 3.59
CA ASP A 44 -2.31 11.01 3.47
C ASP A 44 -0.94 10.75 4.11
N ALA A 45 -0.89 9.98 5.20
CA ALA A 45 0.35 9.51 5.79
C ALA A 45 1.16 8.62 4.82
N LEU A 46 0.50 7.75 4.04
CA LEU A 46 1.14 6.97 2.98
C LEU A 46 1.69 7.88 1.87
N VAL A 47 0.90 8.84 1.40
CA VAL A 47 1.31 9.83 0.38
C VAL A 47 2.53 10.63 0.85
N SER A 48 2.47 11.15 2.08
CA SER A 48 3.55 11.94 2.67
C SER A 48 4.83 11.12 2.87
N MET A 49 4.69 9.86 3.27
CA MET A 49 5.80 8.92 3.41
C MET A 49 6.46 8.62 2.05
N LEU A 50 5.67 8.33 1.02
CA LEU A 50 6.18 8.10 -0.35
C LEU A 50 6.89 9.34 -0.89
N SER A 51 6.31 10.53 -0.70
CA SER A 51 6.94 11.81 -1.05
C SER A 51 8.30 11.98 -0.37
N ALA A 52 8.41 11.66 0.92
CA ALA A 52 9.66 11.73 1.65
C ALA A 52 10.70 10.68 1.21
N PHE A 53 10.25 9.48 0.82
CA PHE A 53 11.09 8.43 0.26
C PHE A 53 11.64 8.86 -1.12
N ASN A 54 10.78 9.37 -1.99
CA ASN A 54 11.11 9.83 -3.34
C ASN A 54 12.03 11.05 -3.33
N ALA A 55 11.78 12.04 -2.47
CA ALA A 55 12.62 13.22 -2.31
C ALA A 55 14.07 12.90 -1.91
N ARG A 56 14.31 11.71 -1.32
CA ARG A 56 15.65 11.22 -0.94
C ARG A 56 16.18 10.16 -1.90
N ASN A 57 15.56 9.96 -3.06
CA ASN A 57 15.89 8.91 -4.03
C ASN A 57 15.99 7.52 -3.37
N GLY A 58 15.10 7.21 -2.44
CA GLY A 58 15.05 5.92 -1.74
C GLY A 58 16.23 5.63 -0.79
N LYS A 59 17.14 6.59 -0.55
CA LYS A 59 18.36 6.40 0.27
C LYS A 59 18.08 6.13 1.76
N SER A 60 16.85 6.31 2.22
CA SER A 60 16.45 6.01 3.58
C SER A 60 15.17 5.20 3.52
N PRO A 61 15.15 3.97 4.06
CA PRO A 61 13.92 3.19 4.15
C PRO A 61 12.82 3.96 4.86
N LYS A 62 11.59 3.71 4.43
CA LYS A 62 10.41 4.32 5.02
C LYS A 62 9.33 3.27 5.23
N THR A 63 8.65 3.38 6.37
CA THR A 63 7.57 2.48 6.74
C THR A 63 6.30 3.27 6.91
N TRP A 64 5.22 2.77 6.33
CA TRP A 64 3.86 3.21 6.61
C TRP A 64 3.14 2.09 7.33
N THR A 65 2.37 2.44 8.36
CA THR A 65 1.51 1.50 9.08
C THR A 65 0.06 1.96 9.04
N LEU A 66 -0.84 0.99 8.97
CA LEU A 66 -2.26 1.15 9.19
C LEU A 66 -2.65 0.27 10.37
N ASP A 67 -3.06 0.92 11.45
CA ASP A 67 -3.44 0.29 12.71
C ASP A 67 -4.91 0.58 12.99
N VAL A 68 -5.78 -0.32 12.56
CA VAL A 68 -7.24 -0.23 12.75
C VAL A 68 -7.71 -1.40 13.61
N PRO A 69 -8.94 -1.38 14.17
CA PRO A 69 -9.40 -2.46 15.02
C PRO A 69 -9.24 -3.83 14.34
N LEU A 70 -8.52 -4.73 15.00
CA LEU A 70 -8.25 -6.10 14.55
C LEU A 70 -7.39 -6.24 13.28
N VAL A 71 -6.89 -5.15 12.68
CA VAL A 71 -6.04 -5.22 11.48
C VAL A 71 -4.81 -4.32 11.61
N HIS A 72 -3.64 -4.90 11.39
CA HIS A 72 -2.37 -4.22 11.23
C HIS A 72 -1.83 -4.47 9.82
N VAL A 73 -1.47 -3.41 9.12
CA VAL A 73 -0.72 -3.47 7.85
C VAL A 73 0.52 -2.60 7.98
N SER A 74 1.67 -3.13 7.60
CA SER A 74 2.93 -2.40 7.51
C SER A 74 3.54 -2.58 6.14
N LEU A 75 3.90 -1.48 5.51
CA LEU A 75 4.60 -1.42 4.23
C LEU A 75 5.93 -0.72 4.42
N THR A 76 7.03 -1.45 4.26
CA THR A 76 8.38 -0.90 4.31
C THR A 76 8.99 -0.84 2.92
N PHE A 77 9.35 0.36 2.49
CA PHE A 77 9.95 0.65 1.20
C PHE A 77 11.46 0.83 1.38
N GLU A 78 12.25 0.05 0.66
CA GLU A 78 13.71 0.10 0.69
C GLU A 78 14.30 0.05 -0.71
N LEU A 79 15.36 0.84 -0.96
CA LEU A 79 16.08 0.77 -2.22
C LEU A 79 16.89 -0.53 -2.28
N ALA A 80 16.53 -1.44 -3.18
CA ALA A 80 17.18 -2.74 -3.33
C ALA A 80 18.51 -2.63 -4.08
N ASN A 81 18.64 -1.67 -5.00
CA ASN A 81 19.88 -1.45 -5.75
C ASN A 81 20.02 0.00 -6.27
N ALA A 82 21.23 0.35 -6.71
CA ALA A 82 21.54 1.68 -7.24
C ALA A 82 20.89 1.99 -8.61
N ARG A 83 20.20 1.02 -9.25
CA ARG A 83 19.49 1.21 -10.51
C ARG A 83 18.05 1.69 -10.31
N GLY A 84 17.60 1.81 -9.06
CA GLY A 84 16.26 2.31 -8.75
C GLY A 84 15.22 1.21 -8.54
N THR A 85 15.62 -0.07 -8.41
CA THR A 85 14.71 -1.12 -7.93
C THR A 85 14.42 -0.89 -6.44
N VAL A 86 13.15 -0.93 -6.08
CA VAL A 86 12.64 -0.77 -4.72
C VAL A 86 12.05 -2.10 -4.29
N ARG A 87 12.43 -2.60 -3.11
CA ARG A 87 11.75 -3.70 -2.45
C ARG A 87 10.69 -3.13 -1.51
N VAL A 88 9.49 -3.70 -1.59
CA VAL A 88 8.40 -3.43 -0.65
C VAL A 88 8.25 -4.66 0.21
N ASN A 89 8.53 -4.52 1.50
CA ASN A 89 8.28 -5.54 2.51
C ASN A 89 6.91 -5.28 3.11
N VAL A 90 6.09 -6.33 3.16
CA VAL A 90 4.70 -6.30 3.59
C VAL A 90 4.54 -7.19 4.80
N ASP A 91 3.98 -6.64 5.87
CA ASP A 91 3.55 -7.36 7.05
C ASP A 91 2.07 -7.06 7.31
N ILE A 92 1.24 -8.11 7.37
CA ILE A 92 -0.20 -7.98 7.61
C ILE A 92 -0.58 -8.93 8.73
N GLU A 93 -1.34 -8.42 9.69
CA GLU A 93 -1.95 -9.19 10.77
C GLU A 93 -3.43 -8.84 10.86
N GLN A 94 -4.31 -9.85 10.86
CA GLN A 94 -5.74 -9.71 11.05
C GLN A 94 -6.18 -10.63 12.19
N MET A 95 -6.80 -10.09 13.22
CA MET A 95 -7.26 -10.80 14.41
C MET A 95 -8.80 -10.78 14.49
N LYS A 96 -9.48 -11.32 13.47
CA LYS A 96 -10.94 -11.21 13.36
C LYS A 96 -11.71 -12.13 14.30
N GLY A 97 -11.08 -13.10 14.98
CA GLY A 97 -11.72 -13.95 16.00
C GLY A 97 -12.75 -14.97 15.49
N ASP A 98 -13.40 -14.71 14.35
CA ASP A 98 -14.58 -15.44 13.85
C ASP A 98 -14.26 -16.70 13.02
N GLY A 99 -12.99 -17.06 12.83
CA GLY A 99 -12.65 -18.19 11.96
C GLY A 99 -11.24 -18.21 11.34
N GLY A 100 -10.36 -17.29 11.73
CA GLY A 100 -8.94 -17.40 11.39
C GLY A 100 -8.22 -16.08 11.56
N ASP A 101 -7.41 -15.99 12.61
CA ASP A 101 -6.38 -14.97 12.65
C ASP A 101 -5.41 -15.23 11.49
N MET A 102 -5.08 -14.18 10.76
CA MET A 102 -4.19 -14.26 9.60
C MET A 102 -2.94 -13.45 9.90
N LYS A 103 -1.77 -14.05 9.65
CA LYS A 103 -0.51 -13.32 9.55
C LYS A 103 0.16 -13.64 8.23
N ALA A 104 0.53 -12.62 7.49
CA ALA A 104 1.24 -12.74 6.23
C ALA A 104 2.43 -11.78 6.20
N THR A 105 3.59 -12.31 5.89
CA THR A 105 4.80 -11.53 5.62
C THR A 105 5.32 -11.94 4.24
N PHE A 106 5.47 -10.97 3.35
CA PHE A 106 6.01 -11.19 2.02
C PHE A 106 6.67 -9.93 1.49
N SER A 107 7.37 -10.06 0.36
CA SER A 107 7.94 -8.91 -0.31
C SER A 107 7.80 -9.02 -1.82
N PHE A 108 7.89 -7.88 -2.48
CA PHE A 108 7.93 -7.79 -3.92
C PHE A 108 8.81 -6.63 -4.36
N GLU A 109 9.25 -6.68 -5.61
CA GLU A 109 10.13 -5.66 -6.20
C GLU A 109 9.37 -4.86 -7.24
N THR A 110 9.68 -3.58 -7.27
CA THR A 110 9.11 -2.55 -8.14
C THR A 110 10.18 -1.49 -8.40
N THR A 111 9.85 -0.34 -8.98
CA THR A 111 10.84 0.71 -9.32
C THR A 111 10.52 2.05 -8.67
N MET A 112 11.53 2.92 -8.55
CA MET A 112 11.34 4.31 -8.10
C MET A 112 10.26 5.06 -8.90
N GLY A 113 10.20 4.85 -10.22
CA GLY A 113 9.15 5.47 -11.04
C GLY A 113 7.74 4.97 -10.70
N GLN A 114 7.59 3.73 -10.21
CA GLN A 114 6.32 3.23 -9.69
C GLN A 114 5.97 3.83 -8.33
N MET A 115 6.95 4.29 -7.54
CA MET A 115 6.69 5.03 -6.29
C MET A 115 6.08 6.40 -6.55
N ASP A 116 6.61 7.13 -7.54
CA ASP A 116 6.04 8.42 -7.97
C ASP A 116 4.61 8.25 -8.49
N GLU A 117 4.38 7.20 -9.28
CA GLU A 117 3.05 6.88 -9.81
C GLU A 117 2.06 6.49 -8.70
N LEU A 118 2.48 5.65 -7.75
CA LEU A 118 1.65 5.29 -6.59
C LEU A 118 1.29 6.55 -5.77
N GLN A 119 2.25 7.42 -5.48
CA GLN A 119 2.01 8.67 -4.78
C GLN A 119 0.95 9.52 -5.52
N ARG A 120 1.12 9.70 -6.85
CA ARG A 120 0.18 10.46 -7.69
C ARG A 120 -1.22 9.88 -7.66
N GLN A 121 -1.36 8.56 -7.82
CA GLN A 121 -2.67 7.91 -7.80
C GLN A 121 -3.35 8.01 -6.43
N LEU A 122 -2.59 7.87 -5.33
CA LEU A 122 -3.13 8.03 -3.98
C LEU A 122 -3.58 9.47 -3.71
N SER A 123 -2.85 10.47 -4.21
CA SER A 123 -3.29 11.87 -4.13
C SER A 123 -4.60 12.12 -4.90
N ALA A 124 -4.73 11.57 -6.11
CA ALA A 124 -5.97 11.64 -6.89
C ALA A 124 -7.13 10.89 -6.21
N PHE A 125 -6.83 9.74 -5.58
CA PHE A 125 -7.79 8.99 -4.78
C PHE A 125 -8.30 9.84 -3.61
N LEU A 126 -7.42 10.46 -2.82
CA LEU A 126 -7.80 11.36 -1.72
C LEU A 126 -8.60 12.58 -2.18
N ALA A 127 -8.27 13.14 -3.35
CA ALA A 127 -8.99 14.25 -3.95
C ALA A 127 -10.37 13.85 -4.54
N ARG A 128 -10.75 12.57 -4.45
CA ARG A 128 -11.99 11.99 -5.01
C ARG A 128 -12.07 12.11 -6.53
N GLU A 129 -10.92 12.13 -7.21
CA GLU A 129 -10.83 12.10 -8.67
C GLU A 129 -10.92 10.67 -9.22
N THR A 130 -10.60 9.68 -8.38
CA THR A 130 -10.74 8.24 -8.65
C THR A 130 -11.16 7.49 -7.39
N ASP A 131 -11.81 6.34 -7.59
CA ASP A 131 -12.15 5.37 -6.53
C ASP A 131 -11.22 4.15 -6.54
N LEU A 132 -10.25 4.11 -7.45
CA LEU A 132 -9.36 2.98 -7.67
C LEU A 132 -7.92 3.46 -7.87
N VAL A 133 -7.01 2.81 -7.14
CA VAL A 133 -5.56 2.86 -7.31
C VAL A 133 -5.11 1.48 -7.72
N GLU A 134 -4.37 1.38 -8.82
CA GLU A 134 -3.79 0.15 -9.35
C GLU A 134 -2.35 0.48 -9.78
N SER A 135 -1.40 0.04 -8.96
CA SER A 135 0.00 0.45 -9.07
C SER A 135 0.95 -0.65 -8.62
N LEU A 136 2.24 -0.34 -8.68
CA LEU A 136 3.36 -1.22 -8.37
C LEU A 136 3.36 -2.47 -9.23
N ARG A 137 4.11 -2.43 -10.33
CA ARG A 137 4.27 -3.57 -11.21
C ARG A 137 5.61 -4.26 -10.95
N PRO A 138 5.67 -5.59 -11.11
CA PRO A 138 6.94 -6.32 -11.09
C PRO A 138 7.84 -5.82 -12.21
N GLU A 139 9.13 -5.68 -11.91
CA GLU A 139 10.19 -5.45 -12.90
C GLU A 139 10.48 -6.72 -13.72
#